data_AF-A0A2R6K0C9-F1
#
_entry.id   AF-A0A2R6K0C9-F1
#
_cell.length_a   1.000
_cell.length_b   1.000
_cell.length_c   1.000
_cell.angle_alpha   90.00
_cell.angle_beta   90.00
_cell.angle_gamma   90.00
#
_symmetry.space_group_name_H-M   'P 1'
#
loop_
_entity.id
_entity.type
_entity.pdbx_description
1 polymer ?
#
loop_
_entity_poly.entity_id
_entity_poly.type
_entity_poly.pdbx_seq_one_letter_code
_entity_poly.pdbx_strand_id
1 'polypeptide(L)' 'LAENLDRDYRAVHDDVSLLADRGLLFIVEDGQSKYPYIPYERIHLDIELVGGMPDEEPAPA' A
#
# COMPACT_ATOMS: atom_id res chain seq x y z
N LEU A 1 -6.08 -9.46 -3.52
CA LEU A 1 -5.43 -8.13 -3.47
C LEU A 1 -4.06 -8.15 -4.13
N ALA A 2 -3.16 -9.05 -3.72
CA ALA A 2 -1.85 -9.23 -4.35
C ALA A 2 -1.93 -9.44 -5.86
N GLU A 3 -2.79 -10.37 -6.31
CA GLU A 3 -3.07 -10.59 -7.74
C GLU A 3 -3.58 -9.32 -8.45
N ASN A 4 -4.53 -8.59 -7.84
CA ASN A 4 -5.08 -7.35 -8.43
C ASN A 4 -4.03 -6.22 -8.55
N LEU A 5 -3.00 -6.24 -7.71
CA LEU A 5 -1.93 -5.25 -7.70
C LEU A 5 -0.71 -5.71 -8.50
N ASP A 6 -0.71 -6.94 -9.04
CA ASP A 6 0.44 -7.59 -9.66
C ASP A 6 1.71 -7.51 -8.78
N ARG A 7 1.55 -7.76 -7.48
CA ARG A 7 2.62 -7.69 -6.48
C ARG A 7 2.75 -8.98 -5.69
N ASP A 8 3.94 -9.18 -5.14
CA ASP A 8 4.22 -10.29 -4.22
C ASP A 8 3.27 -10.27 -3.01
N TYR A 9 2.80 -11.46 -2.63
CA TYR A 9 1.85 -11.62 -1.54
C TYR A 9 2.37 -11.09 -0.21
N ARG A 10 3.64 -11.37 0.13
CA ARG A 10 4.22 -10.97 1.41
C ARG A 10 4.34 -9.46 1.50
N ALA A 11 4.78 -8.81 0.43
CA ALA A 11 4.85 -7.35 0.37
C ALA A 11 3.46 -6.72 0.59
N VAL A 12 2.42 -7.25 -0.07
CA VAL A 12 1.05 -6.74 0.12
C VAL A 12 0.51 -7.03 1.52
N HIS A 13 0.82 -8.19 2.10
CA HIS A 13 0.45 -8.51 3.47
C HIS A 13 1.10 -7.55 4.48
N ASP A 14 2.40 -7.25 4.30
CA ASP A 14 3.14 -6.35 5.17
C ASP A 14 2.59 -4.91 5.07
N ASP A 15 2.27 -4.44 3.86
CA ASP A 15 1.62 -3.15 3.64
C ASP A 15 0.24 -3.07 4.33
N VAL A 16 -0.62 -4.09 4.16
CA VAL A 16 -1.94 -4.13 4.79
C VAL A 16 -1.83 -4.15 6.32
N SER A 17 -0.87 -4.92 6.85
CA SER A 17 -0.60 -4.97 8.30
C SER A 17 -0.17 -3.60 8.82
N LEU A 18 0.74 -2.92 8.11
CA LEU A 18 1.18 -1.57 8.45
C LEU A 18 0.01 -0.57 8.46
N LEU A 19 -0.87 -0.61 7.45
CA LEU A 19 -2.03 0.27 7.41
C LEU A 19 -3.01 0.00 8.55
N ALA A 20 -3.18 -1.27 8.95
CA ALA A 20 -3.99 -1.65 10.10
C ALA A 20 -3.39 -1.13 11.42
N ASP A 21 -2.08 -1.27 11.60
CA ASP A 21 -1.37 -0.77 12.78
C ASP A 21 -1.48 0.76 12.93
N ARG A 22 -1.61 1.48 11.81
CA ARG A 22 -1.83 2.94 11.80
C ARG A 22 -3.30 3.34 11.92
N GLY A 23 -4.23 2.39 12.03
CA GLY A 23 -5.67 2.64 12.13
C GLY A 23 -6.31 3.17 10.85
N LEU A 24 -5.66 3.02 9.70
CA LEU A 24 -6.15 3.47 8.39
C LEU A 24 -7.15 2.48 7.78
N LEU A 25 -7.04 1.21 8.17
CA LEU A 25 -8.00 0.16 7.85
C LEU A 25 -8.08 -0.81 9.04
N PHE A 26 -9.04 -1.72 8.99
CA PHE A 26 -9.24 -2.77 9.98
C PHE A 26 -9.21 -4.12 9.28
N ILE A 27 -8.76 -5.17 9.97
CA ILE A 27 -8.85 -6.53 9.45
C ILE A 27 -10.09 -7.18 10.04
N VAL A 28 -10.99 -7.63 9.16
CA VAL A 28 -12.18 -8.39 9.54
C VAL A 28 -11.93 -9.86 9.31
N GLU A 29 -12.35 -10.68 10.28
CA GLU A 29 -12.29 -12.13 10.20
C GLU A 29 -13.68 -12.67 9.84
N ASP A 30 -13.76 -13.49 8.79
CA ASP A 30 -14.95 -14.24 8.43
C ASP A 30 -14.58 -15.73 8.30
N GLY A 31 -14.86 -16.48 9.37
CA GLY A 31 -14.39 -17.84 9.54
C GLY A 31 -12.87 -17.93 9.57
N GLN A 32 -12.27 -18.55 8.55
CA GLN A 32 -10.80 -18.67 8.40
C GLN A 32 -10.21 -17.60 7.47
N SER A 33 -11.05 -16.78 6.84
CA SER A 33 -10.62 -15.74 5.90
C SER A 33 -10.42 -14.43 6.63
N LYS A 34 -9.37 -13.70 6.26
CA LYS A 34 -9.10 -12.33 6.73
C LYS A 34 -9.14 -11.38 5.54
N TYR A 35 -9.81 -10.23 5.70
CA TYR A 35 -9.83 -9.21 4.67
C TYR A 35 -9.74 -7.80 5.26
N PRO A 36 -9.07 -6.87 4.57
CA PRO A 36 -9.03 -5.48 4.97
C PRO A 36 -10.40 -4.81 4.74
N TYR A 37 -10.80 -3.95 5.68
CA TYR A 37 -12.02 -3.14 5.68
C TYR A 37 -11.68 -1.69 6.00
N ILE A 38 -12.23 -0.75 5.22
CA ILE A 38 -12.05 0.68 5.43
C ILE A 38 -13.35 1.23 6.04
N PRO A 39 -13.33 1.75 7.29
CA PRO A 39 -14.54 2.20 7.99
C PRO A 39 -14.89 3.66 7.68
N TYR A 40 -14.12 4.30 6.80
CA TYR A 40 -14.24 5.71 6.50
C TYR A 40 -15.00 5.89 5.19
N GLU A 41 -15.95 6.82 5.19
CA GLU A 41 -16.66 7.21 3.98
C GLU A 41 -15.75 7.98 3.01
N ARG A 42 -14.80 8.76 3.53
CA ARG A 42 -13.83 9.53 2.75
C ARG A 42 -12.47 9.57 3.45
N ILE A 43 -11.42 9.33 2.67
CA ILE A 43 -10.02 9.53 3.07
C ILE A 43 -9.47 10.68 2.24
N HIS A 44 -8.88 11.70 2.89
CA HIS A 44 -8.10 12.75 2.25
C HIS A 44 -6.62 12.44 2.47
N LEU A 45 -5.84 12.37 1.39
CA LEU A 45 -4.41 12.08 1.41
C LEU A 45 -3.67 13.25 0.79
N ASP A 46 -2.91 13.97 1.61
CA ASP A 46 -1.95 14.96 1.14
C ASP A 46 -0.58 14.27 1.06
N ILE A 47 -0.14 13.98 -0.15
CA ILE A 47 1.13 13.30 -0.40
C ILE A 47 2.03 14.29 -1.15
N GLU A 48 3.18 14.61 -0.56
CA GLU A 48 4.26 15.34 -1.23
C GLU A 48 5.30 14.34 -1.74
N LEU A 49 5.47 14.28 -3.06
CA LEU A 49 6.49 13.46 -3.70
C LEU A 49 7.69 14.35 -4.02
N VAL A 50 8.72 14.28 -3.19
CA VAL A 50 10.03 14.87 -3.50
C VAL A 50 10.84 13.85 -4.30
N GLY A 51 11.03 14.13 -5.59
CA GLY A 51 11.84 13.29 -6.48
C GLY A 51 13.30 13.27 -6.06
N GLY A 52 13.85 12.07 -5.87
CA GLY A 52 15.28 11.85 -6.01
C GLY A 52 15.68 12.21 -7.44
N MET A 53 16.82 12.90 -7.59
CA MET A 53 17.40 13.26 -8.88
C MET A 53 17.36 12.05 -9.82
N PRO A 54 17.06 12.20 -11.12
CA PRO A 54 17.34 11.12 -12.06
C PRO A 54 18.82 10.79 -11.89
N ASP A 55 19.14 9.54 -11.59
CA ASP A 55 20.49 9.06 -11.71
C ASP A 55 20.96 9.47 -13.11
N GLU A 56 21.98 10.31 -13.11
CA GLU A 56 22.57 10.91 -14.30
C GLU A 56 23.19 9.78 -15.11
N GLU A 57 22.40 9.16 -15.99
CA GLU A 57 22.96 8.35 -17.07
C GLU A 57 23.35 9.32 -18.18
N PRO A 58 24.66 9.60 -18.39
CA PRO A 58 25.07 10.53 -19.41
C PRO A 58 24.70 9.92 -20.77
N ALA A 59 23.88 10.63 -21.54
CA ALA A 59 23.58 10.25 -22.91
C ALA A 59 24.90 10.15 -23.71
N PRO A 60 25.16 9.05 -24.44
CA PRO A 60 26.34 8.95 -25.29
C PRO A 60 26.26 9.98 -26.42
N ALA A 61 27.41 10.60 -26.68
CA ALA A 61 27.63 11.69 -27.64
C ALA A 61 27.48 11.28 -29.12
#